data_AF-B6HCT1-F1
#
_entry.id   AF-B6HCT1-F1
#
_cell.length_a   1.000
_cell.length_b   1.000
_cell.length_c   1.000
_cell.angle_alpha   90.00
_cell.angle_beta   90.00
_cell.angle_gamma   90.00
#
_symmetry.space_group_name_H-M   'P 1'
#
loop_
_entity.id
_entity.type
_entity.pdbx_description
1 polymer ?
#
loop_
_entity_poly.entity_id
_entity_poly.type
_entity_poly.pdbx_seq_one_letter_code
_entity_poly.pdbx_strand_id
1 'polypeptide(L)'
;MDQLADFLSGAHWRQTGQNTFFCDDSGLAEIWIKVAEYFPKQLKGCGLQAWKITGTTKMVEQKGFIKPVSGEGTIVGGEALTPDSSPVFFEKEVILSGSLLFILAIPQSPSPA
;
A
#
# COMPACT_ATOMS: atom_id res chain seq x y z
N MET A 1 -6.89 -4.45 -11.23
CA MET A 1 -6.08 -4.74 -10.03
C MET A 1 -5.17 -5.93 -10.26
N ASP A 2 -5.59 -6.91 -11.07
CA ASP A 2 -4.81 -8.13 -11.35
C ASP A 2 -3.42 -7.85 -11.94
N GLN A 3 -3.31 -6.95 -12.93
CA GLN A 3 -2.01 -6.58 -13.50
C GLN A 3 -1.01 -6.01 -12.47
N LEU A 4 -1.51 -5.28 -11.46
CA LEU A 4 -0.66 -4.78 -10.39
C LEU A 4 -0.23 -5.91 -9.46
N ALA A 5 -1.16 -6.80 -9.10
CA ALA A 5 -0.86 -7.95 -8.27
C ALA A 5 0.17 -8.88 -8.94
N ASP A 6 0.04 -9.11 -10.24
CA ASP A 6 0.98 -9.88 -11.05
C ASP A 6 2.37 -9.23 -11.09
N PHE A 7 2.43 -7.92 -11.36
CA PHE A 7 3.69 -7.18 -11.35
C PHE A 7 4.36 -7.25 -9.98
N LEU A 8 3.62 -6.94 -8.90
CA LEU A 8 4.16 -6.91 -7.54
C LEU A 8 4.59 -8.30 -7.03
N SER A 9 4.01 -9.38 -7.56
CA SER A 9 4.43 -10.74 -7.23
C SER A 9 5.83 -11.08 -7.74
N GLY A 10 6.24 -10.48 -8.86
CA GLY A 10 7.57 -10.63 -9.46
C GLY A 10 8.53 -9.45 -9.22
N ALA A 11 8.07 -8.40 -8.53
CA ALA A 11 8.85 -7.18 -8.32
C ALA A 11 10.05 -7.40 -7.38
N HIS A 12 11.05 -6.55 -7.50
CA HIS A 12 12.15 -6.48 -6.55
C HIS A 12 11.72 -5.74 -5.29
N TRP A 13 11.90 -6.41 -4.15
CA TRP A 13 11.54 -5.89 -2.84
C TRP A 13 12.79 -5.53 -2.06
N ARG A 14 12.97 -4.24 -1.75
CA ARG A 14 14.01 -3.79 -0.83
C ARG A 14 13.50 -3.89 0.60
N GLN A 15 14.20 -4.65 1.43
CA GLN A 15 13.90 -4.72 2.85
C GLN A 15 14.27 -3.39 3.52
N THR A 16 13.32 -2.79 4.23
CA THR A 16 13.50 -1.50 4.94
C THR A 16 13.34 -1.65 6.45
N GLY A 17 12.70 -2.73 6.90
CA GLY A 17 12.56 -3.09 8.31
C GLY A 17 12.56 -4.60 8.52
N GLN A 18 12.31 -5.04 9.76
CA GLN A 18 12.36 -6.47 10.09
C GLN A 18 11.36 -7.30 9.27
N ASN A 19 10.12 -6.80 9.12
CA ASN A 19 9.05 -7.48 8.39
C ASN A 19 8.46 -6.62 7.26
N THR A 20 9.17 -5.57 6.83
CA THR A 20 8.66 -4.55 5.91
C THR A 20 9.59 -4.40 4.71
N PHE A 21 8.98 -4.36 3.52
CA PHE A 21 9.66 -4.22 2.25
C PHE A 21 8.97 -3.17 1.40
N PHE A 22 9.76 -2.44 0.63
CA PHE A 22 9.32 -1.41 -0.30
C PHE A 22 9.72 -1.79 -1.72
N CYS A 23 8.87 -1.50 -2.69
CA CYS A 23 9.15 -1.69 -4.11
C CYS A 23 9.55 -0.35 -4.74
N ASP A 24 10.78 -0.28 -5.24
CA ASP A 24 11.34 0.86 -5.96
C ASP A 24 11.64 0.56 -7.44
N ASP A 25 11.02 -0.49 -7.99
CA ASP A 25 11.20 -0.88 -9.39
C ASP A 25 10.74 0.22 -10.36
N SER A 26 11.57 0.49 -11.37
CA SER A 26 11.29 1.49 -12.40
C SER A 26 10.03 1.18 -13.21
N GLY A 27 9.70 -0.11 -13.40
CA GLY A 27 8.48 -0.55 -14.08
C GLY A 27 7.19 -0.21 -13.33
N LEU A 28 7.27 0.10 -12.03
CA LEU A 28 6.11 0.39 -11.21
C LEU A 28 5.37 1.66 -11.66
N ALA A 29 6.10 2.66 -12.18
CA ALA A 29 5.51 3.90 -12.68
C ALA A 29 4.57 3.66 -13.87
N GLU A 30 4.95 2.78 -14.80
CA GLU A 30 4.10 2.42 -15.94
C GLU A 30 2.85 1.66 -15.49
N ILE A 31 3.00 0.77 -14.51
CA ILE A 31 1.87 0.06 -13.92
C ILE A 31 0.91 1.04 -13.25
N TRP A 32 1.41 2.01 -12.48
CA TRP A 32 0.58 3.05 -11.88
C TRP A 32 -0.28 3.79 -12.89
N ILE A 33 0.29 4.18 -14.03
CA ILE A 33 -0.48 4.86 -15.09
C ILE A 33 -1.61 3.95 -15.59
N LYS A 34 -1.34 2.67 -15.82
CA LYS A 34 -2.34 1.70 -16.31
C LYS A 34 -3.45 1.42 -15.30
N VAL A 35 -3.12 1.37 -14.00
CA VAL A 35 -4.10 1.03 -12.96
C VAL A 35 -4.75 2.25 -12.30
N ALA A 36 -4.27 3.47 -12.58
CA ALA A 36 -4.74 4.71 -11.99
C ALA A 36 -6.26 4.93 -12.17
N GLU A 37 -6.80 4.55 -13.33
CA GLU A 37 -8.23 4.70 -13.63
C GLU A 37 -9.12 3.82 -12.75
N TYR A 38 -8.60 2.67 -12.32
CA TYR A 38 -9.29 1.69 -11.49
C TYR A 38 -9.15 1.99 -10.00
N PHE A 39 -8.31 2.95 -9.61
CA PHE A 39 -8.20 3.29 -8.21
C PHE A 39 -9.47 3.96 -7.70
N PRO A 40 -9.89 3.62 -6.46
CA PRO A 40 -10.94 4.34 -5.77
C PRO A 40 -10.65 5.84 -5.75
N LYS A 41 -11.71 6.66 -5.86
CA LYS A 41 -11.58 8.13 -5.95
C LYS A 41 -10.76 8.72 -4.81
N GLN A 42 -10.77 8.08 -3.64
CA GLN A 42 -10.00 8.48 -2.45
C GLN A 42 -8.49 8.50 -2.67
N LEU A 43 -7.96 7.68 -3.59
CA LEU A 43 -6.52 7.56 -3.84
C LEU A 43 -6.05 8.49 -4.96
N LYS A 44 -6.97 9.12 -5.70
CA LYS A 44 -6.61 9.99 -6.82
C LYS A 44 -5.90 11.24 -6.30
N GLY A 45 -4.74 11.55 -6.89
CA GLY A 45 -3.89 12.67 -6.46
C GLY A 45 -3.02 12.38 -5.22
N CYS A 46 -3.09 11.18 -4.65
CA CYS A 46 -2.15 10.75 -3.62
C CYS A 46 -0.81 10.33 -4.23
N GLY A 47 0.27 10.49 -3.46
CA GLY A 47 1.53 9.80 -3.75
C GLY A 47 1.37 8.31 -3.46
N LEU A 48 1.59 7.47 -4.46
CA LEU A 48 1.40 6.02 -4.35
C LEU A 48 2.74 5.31 -4.11
N GLN A 49 2.74 4.37 -3.19
CA GLN A 49 3.89 3.55 -2.83
C GLN A 49 3.46 2.08 -2.71
N ALA A 50 4.26 1.16 -3.23
CA ALA A 50 4.01 -0.28 -3.10
C ALA A 50 4.83 -0.87 -1.95
N TRP A 51 4.14 -1.56 -1.05
CA TRP A 51 4.70 -2.12 0.17
C TRP A 51 4.30 -3.58 0.34
N LYS A 52 5.18 -4.31 1.02
CA LYS A 52 4.97 -5.70 1.41
C LYS A 52 5.31 -5.88 2.88
N ILE A 53 4.49 -6.66 3.58
CA ILE A 53 4.82 -7.16 4.91
C ILE A 53 4.78 -8.68 4.94
N THR A 54 5.52 -9.28 5.87
CA THR A 54 5.61 -10.76 6.05
C THR A 54 5.41 -11.18 7.51
N GLY A 55 5.00 -10.25 8.36
CA GLY A 55 4.71 -10.48 9.77
C GLY A 55 4.14 -9.21 10.39
N THR A 56 4.16 -9.13 11.71
CA THR A 56 3.72 -7.92 12.41
C THR A 56 4.70 -6.78 12.21
N THR A 57 4.21 -5.64 11.76
CA THR A 57 5.00 -4.42 11.62
C THR A 57 4.20 -3.19 12.02
N LYS A 58 4.90 -2.18 12.50
CA LYS A 58 4.36 -0.87 12.82
C LYS A 58 4.73 0.08 11.69
N MET A 59 3.73 0.63 11.00
CA MET A 59 3.95 1.69 10.02
C MET A 59 3.75 3.04 10.72
N VAL A 60 4.84 3.78 10.85
CA VAL A 60 4.88 5.13 11.41
C VAL A 60 4.86 6.13 10.26
N GLU A 61 3.82 6.06 9.44
CA GLU A 61 3.65 6.97 8.30
C GLU A 61 2.70 8.11 8.67
N GLN A 62 2.87 9.26 7.99
CA GLN A 62 1.88 10.33 8.05
C GLN A 62 0.55 9.83 7.48
N LYS A 63 -0.55 10.45 7.92
CA LYS A 63 -1.92 10.24 7.45
C LYS A 63 -1.98 9.68 6.03
N GLY A 64 -2.63 8.53 5.83
CA GLY A 64 -2.65 7.86 4.54
C GLY A 64 -3.77 6.85 4.38
N PHE A 65 -3.78 6.18 3.24
CA PHE A 65 -4.67 5.05 2.96
C PHE A 65 -3.87 3.80 2.66
N ILE A 66 -4.35 2.66 3.18
CA ILE A 66 -3.85 1.33 2.85
C ILE A 66 -4.87 0.67 1.93
N LYS A 67 -4.47 0.35 0.70
CA LYS A 67 -5.25 -0.48 -0.21
C LYS A 67 -4.57 -1.84 -0.38
N PRO A 68 -5.14 -2.92 0.18
CA PRO A 68 -4.66 -4.27 -0.07
C PRO A 68 -4.69 -4.60 -1.56
N VAL A 69 -3.66 -5.31 -2.03
CA VAL A 69 -3.53 -5.76 -3.42
C VAL A 69 -3.53 -7.28 -3.49
N SER A 70 -2.81 -7.96 -2.59
CA SER A 70 -2.72 -9.42 -2.55
C SER A 70 -2.29 -9.91 -1.17
N GLY A 71 -2.56 -11.18 -0.89
CA GLY A 71 -2.29 -11.81 0.40
C GLY A 71 -3.35 -11.49 1.46
N GLU A 72 -3.03 -11.85 2.70
CA GLU A 72 -3.91 -11.71 3.85
C GLU A 72 -3.18 -10.93 4.94
N GLY A 73 -3.83 -9.88 5.43
CA GLY A 73 -3.35 -9.13 6.56
C GLY A 73 -4.50 -8.60 7.40
N THR A 74 -4.15 -8.03 8.55
CA THR A 74 -5.12 -7.38 9.44
C THR A 74 -4.49 -6.15 10.05
N ILE A 75 -5.30 -5.12 10.29
CA ILE A 75 -4.94 -4.08 11.24
C ILE A 75 -5.10 -4.67 12.64
N VAL A 76 -4.07 -4.59 13.47
CA VAL A 76 -4.14 -5.13 14.84
C VAL A 76 -5.22 -4.39 15.63
N GLY A 77 -6.24 -5.12 16.07
CA GLY A 77 -7.41 -4.56 16.75
C GLY A 77 -8.45 -3.92 15.82
N GLY A 78 -8.32 -4.12 14.50
CA GLY A 78 -9.18 -3.55 13.48
C GLY A 78 -9.64 -4.56 12.44
N GLU A 79 -9.81 -4.09 11.20
CA GLU A 79 -10.42 -4.85 10.11
C GLU A 79 -9.42 -5.76 9.38
N ALA A 80 -9.94 -6.80 8.73
CA ALA A 80 -9.19 -7.65 7.82
C ALA A 80 -8.91 -6.92 6.50
N LEU A 81 -7.68 -7.06 6.02
CA LEU A 81 -7.16 -6.46 4.81
C LEU A 81 -7.09 -7.55 3.73
N THR A 82 -8.09 -7.55 2.86
CA THR A 82 -8.17 -8.43 1.69
C THR A 82 -8.16 -7.59 0.42
N PRO A 83 -7.76 -8.14 -0.74
CA PRO A 83 -7.75 -7.41 -2.01
C PRO A 83 -9.08 -6.73 -2.36
N ASP A 84 -10.19 -7.31 -1.92
CA ASP A 84 -11.55 -6.79 -2.12
C ASP A 84 -11.94 -5.68 -1.13
N SER A 85 -11.21 -5.53 -0.02
CA SER A 85 -11.46 -4.48 0.99
C SER A 85 -11.31 -3.08 0.41
N SER A 86 -12.15 -2.14 0.82
CA SER A 86 -11.98 -0.72 0.49
C SER A 86 -10.66 -0.17 1.08
N PRO A 87 -10.07 0.90 0.50
CA PRO A 87 -8.89 1.51 1.10
C PRO A 87 -9.19 1.95 2.54
N VAL A 88 -8.36 1.53 3.48
CA VAL A 88 -8.51 1.87 4.89
C VAL A 88 -7.69 3.10 5.20
N PHE A 89 -8.36 4.13 5.71
CA PHE A 89 -7.72 5.36 6.11
C PHE A 89 -7.10 5.24 7.51
N PHE A 90 -5.91 5.80 7.69
CA PHE A 90 -5.25 5.92 8.98
C PHE A 90 -4.73 7.35 9.16
N GLU A 91 -4.93 7.93 10.35
CA GLU A 91 -4.45 9.29 10.66
C GLU A 91 -3.08 9.31 11.31
N LYS A 92 -2.72 8.21 11.98
CA LYS A 92 -1.52 8.05 12.79
C LYS A 92 -0.94 6.66 12.52
N GLU A 93 -0.03 6.23 13.37
CA GLU A 93 0.50 4.89 13.37
C GLU A 93 -0.56 3.79 13.19
N VAL A 94 -0.24 2.86 12.30
CA VAL A 94 -1.03 1.65 12.07
C VAL A 94 -0.13 0.43 12.24
N ILE A 95 -0.63 -0.58 12.96
CA ILE A 95 0.06 -1.85 13.14
C ILE A 95 -0.60 -2.86 12.22
N LEU A 96 0.18 -3.39 11.28
CA LEU A 96 -0.26 -4.41 10.34
C LEU A 96 0.33 -5.75 10.76
N SER A 97 -0.41 -6.83 10.52
CA SER A 97 0.05 -8.20 10.72
C SER A 97 -0.35 -9.07 9.54
N GLY A 98 0.39 -10.16 9.32
CA GLY A 98 0.18 -11.13 8.24
C GLY A 98 1.20 -11.01 7.11
N SER A 99 0.81 -11.48 5.93
CA SER A 99 1.62 -11.45 4.72
C SER A 99 0.84 -10.75 3.61
N LEU A 100 1.04 -9.44 3.50
CA LEU A 100 0.21 -8.56 2.70
C LEU A 100 1.04 -7.74 1.72
N LEU A 101 0.61 -7.71 0.46
CA LEU A 101 0.99 -6.73 -0.54
C LEU A 101 -0.05 -5.62 -0.56
N PHE A 102 0.36 -4.37 -0.42
CA PHE A 102 -0.56 -3.25 -0.38
C PHE A 102 0.04 -1.99 -1.01
N ILE A 103 -0.85 -1.09 -1.38
CA ILE A 103 -0.50 0.27 -1.75
C ILE A 103 -0.69 1.16 -0.53
N LEU A 104 0.35 1.93 -0.22
CA LEU A 104 0.25 3.08 0.65
C LEU A 104 0.02 4.31 -0.22
N ALA A 105 -1.12 4.98 -0.01
CA ALA A 105 -1.43 6.24 -0.68
C ALA A 105 -1.36 7.37 0.33
N ILE A 106 -0.42 8.27 0.12
CA ILE A 106 -0.18 9.41 1.00
C ILE A 106 -0.81 10.65 0.34
N PRO A 107 -1.83 11.27 0.94
CA PRO A 107 -2.38 12.53 0.47
C PRO A 107 -1.26 13.55 0.40
N GLN A 108 -1.08 14.17 -0.76
CA GLN A 108 -0.24 15.36 -0.82
C GLN A 108 -1.00 16.45 -0.06
N SER A 109 -0.45 16.87 1.09
CA SER A 109 -0.93 18.09 1.74
C SER A 109 -0.94 19.20 0.69
N PRO A 110 -1.96 20.07 0.64
CA PRO A 110 -1.85 21.27 -0.17
C PRO A 110 -0.58 21.99 0.29
N SER A 111 0.38 22.14 -0.63
CA SER A 111 1.54 22.97 -0.38
C SER A 111 1.01 24.31 0.11
N PRO A 112 1.37 24.81 1.30
CA PRO A 112 0.98 26.16 1.68
C PRO A 112 1.56 27.09 0.61
N ALA A 113 0.67 27.78 -0.09
CA ALA A 113 1.00 28.85 -1.02
C ALA A 113 1.58 30.05 -0.26
#